data_AF-A0AAU2UQK6-F1
#
_entry.id   AF-A0AAU2UQK6-F1
#
_cell.length_a   1.000
_cell.length_b   1.000
_cell.length_c   1.000
_cell.angle_alpha   90.00
_cell.angle_beta   90.00
_cell.angle_gamma   90.00
#
_symmetry.space_group_name_H-M   'P 1'
#
loop_
_entity.id
_entity.type
_entity.pdbx_description
1 polymer ?
#
loop_
_entity_poly.entity_id
_entity_poly.type
_entity_poly.pdbx_seq_one_letter_code
_entity_poly.pdbx_strand_id
1 'polypeptide(L)'
;MHKLTRTAATTAAGVAMALALTAASAAVTVATASAAAASETGAQGWDVSGSFDTQQECVAAGDAGVADGSWAQYRCVLFEARWDLMAPA
;
A
#
# COMPACT_ATOMS: atom_id res chain seq x y z
N MET A 1 29.30 -29.39 -27.32
CA MET A 1 28.48 -30.56 -27.71
C MET A 1 28.00 -31.25 -26.44
N HIS A 2 26.67 -31.37 -26.27
CA HIS A 2 25.90 -32.43 -25.61
C HIS A 2 26.39 -33.01 -24.26
N LYS A 3 25.62 -33.17 -23.19
CA LYS A 3 24.17 -33.22 -22.94
C LYS A 3 24.03 -33.28 -21.40
N LEU A 4 23.34 -32.35 -20.76
CA LEU A 4 22.78 -32.63 -19.43
C LEU A 4 21.42 -33.27 -19.64
N THR A 5 21.47 -34.60 -19.54
CA THR A 5 20.34 -35.52 -19.61
C THR A 5 19.77 -35.66 -18.20
N ARG A 6 18.46 -35.98 -18.13
CA ARG A 6 17.71 -36.49 -16.95
C ARG A 6 17.08 -35.37 -16.11
N THR A 7 15.80 -35.39 -15.75
CA THR A 7 14.79 -36.47 -15.82
C THR A 7 13.42 -35.79 -15.77
N ALA A 8 12.53 -36.13 -16.69
CA ALA A 8 11.11 -35.90 -16.51
C ALA A 8 10.63 -36.75 -15.33
N ALA A 9 9.97 -36.14 -14.36
CA ALA A 9 9.22 -36.83 -13.32
C ALA A 9 7.77 -36.34 -13.38
N THR A 10 7.03 -36.96 -14.29
CA THR A 10 5.57 -37.01 -14.28
C THR A 10 5.11 -37.86 -13.10
N THR A 11 4.54 -37.23 -12.09
CA THR A 11 3.62 -37.86 -11.13
C THR A 11 2.41 -36.95 -11.04
N ALA A 12 1.39 -37.18 -11.88
CA ALA A 12 0.28 -38.09 -11.62
C ALA A 12 -0.61 -37.64 -10.45
N ALA A 13 -1.77 -37.10 -10.84
CA ALA A 13 -3.08 -37.20 -10.22
C ALA A 13 -3.20 -37.05 -8.69
N GLY A 14 -3.93 -36.01 -8.29
CA GLY A 14 -4.49 -35.90 -6.95
C GLY A 14 -5.45 -34.72 -6.82
N VAL A 15 -6.59 -34.76 -7.50
CA VAL A 15 -7.72 -33.87 -7.19
C VAL A 15 -8.33 -34.38 -5.88
N ALA A 16 -7.81 -33.90 -4.76
CA ALA A 16 -8.43 -34.10 -3.46
C ALA A 16 -9.27 -32.85 -3.15
N MET A 17 -10.57 -32.93 -3.47
CA MET A 17 -11.57 -32.09 -2.85
C MET A 17 -11.56 -32.38 -1.34
N ALA A 18 -11.13 -31.40 -0.55
CA ALA A 18 -11.39 -31.37 0.88
C ALA A 18 -12.11 -30.06 1.20
N LEU A 19 -13.41 -30.06 0.93
CA LEU A 19 -14.38 -29.15 1.56
C LEU A 19 -14.47 -29.55 3.03
N ALA A 20 -13.87 -28.78 3.93
CA ALA A 20 -14.08 -29.00 5.35
C ALA A 20 -13.68 -27.81 6.23
N LEU A 21 -14.73 -27.15 6.74
CA LEU A 21 -14.87 -26.70 8.13
C LEU A 21 -14.26 -25.34 8.51
N THR A 22 -15.15 -24.35 8.48
CA THR A 22 -15.43 -23.46 9.64
C THR A 22 -14.22 -22.96 10.41
N ALA A 23 -13.53 -21.96 9.86
CA ALA A 23 -12.81 -21.02 10.70
C ALA A 23 -13.79 -19.92 11.10
N ALA A 24 -14.17 -19.98 12.38
CA ALA A 24 -14.95 -18.98 13.07
C ALA A 24 -14.48 -17.57 12.70
N SER A 25 -15.47 -16.73 12.43
CA SER A 25 -15.40 -15.29 12.28
C SER A 25 -14.76 -14.65 13.53
N ALA A 26 -13.44 -14.69 13.62
CA ALA A 26 -12.67 -13.70 14.34
C ALA A 26 -12.58 -12.50 13.40
N ALA A 27 -13.64 -11.68 13.40
CA ALA A 27 -13.57 -10.34 12.88
C ALA A 27 -12.44 -9.65 13.64
N VAL A 28 -11.26 -9.58 13.01
CA VAL A 28 -10.23 -8.65 13.42
C VAL A 28 -10.83 -7.28 13.10
N THR A 29 -11.56 -6.73 14.06
CA THR A 29 -11.77 -5.29 14.14
C THR A 29 -10.39 -4.71 14.32
N VAL A 30 -9.70 -4.49 13.20
CA VAL A 30 -8.61 -3.53 13.12
C VAL A 30 -9.29 -2.22 13.50
N ALA A 31 -9.18 -1.84 14.77
CA ALA A 31 -9.40 -0.48 15.16
C ALA A 31 -8.34 0.32 14.43
N THR A 32 -8.67 0.80 13.24
CA THR A 32 -7.96 1.90 12.59
C THR A 32 -8.12 3.05 13.56
N ALA A 33 -7.15 3.18 14.47
CA ALA A 33 -6.93 4.40 15.22
C ALA A 33 -6.59 5.44 14.15
N SER A 34 -7.62 6.15 13.69
CA SER A 34 -7.46 7.34 12.88
C SER A 34 -6.76 8.35 13.76
N ALA A 35 -5.43 8.32 13.73
CA ALA A 35 -4.63 9.45 14.17
C ALA A 35 -5.05 10.60 13.26
N ALA A 36 -5.95 11.44 13.76
CA ALA A 36 -6.32 12.68 13.13
C ALA A 36 -5.03 13.51 13.06
N ALA A 37 -4.40 13.50 11.88
CA ALA A 37 -3.28 14.36 11.58
C ALA A 37 -3.79 15.80 11.76
N ALA A 38 -3.20 16.51 12.72
CA ALA A 38 -3.44 17.92 12.91
C ALA A 38 -3.26 18.63 11.57
N SER A 39 -4.31 19.32 11.13
CA SER A 39 -4.28 20.17 9.93
C SER A 39 -3.29 21.30 10.19
N GLU A 40 -2.04 21.10 9.79
CA GLU A 40 -1.03 22.16 9.75
C GLU A 40 -1.27 22.98 8.48
N THR A 41 -2.20 23.92 8.56
CA THR A 41 -2.42 24.91 7.50
C THR A 41 -1.16 25.75 7.35
N GLY A 42 -0.35 25.46 6.34
CA GLY A 42 0.83 26.25 5.96
C GLY A 42 2.08 25.98 6.79
N ALA A 43 2.56 24.73 6.81
CA ALA A 43 3.95 24.48 7.21
C ALA A 43 4.87 25.15 6.17
N GLN A 44 5.59 26.20 6.56
CA GLN A 44 6.55 26.88 5.68
C GLN A 44 7.52 25.85 5.06
N GLY A 45 7.70 25.92 3.74
CA GLY A 45 8.56 25.00 2.99
C GLY A 45 7.88 23.73 2.48
N TRP A 46 6.55 23.69 2.40
CA TRP A 46 5.79 22.59 1.82
C TRP A 46 4.77 23.10 0.80
N ASP A 47 4.76 22.50 -0.38
CA ASP A 47 3.83 22.78 -1.47
C ASP A 47 2.91 21.59 -1.74
N VAL A 48 1.65 21.89 -2.06
CA VAL A 48 0.67 20.87 -2.42
C VAL A 48 1.02 20.31 -3.81
N SER A 49 1.37 19.03 -3.83
CA SER A 49 1.71 18.28 -5.05
C SER A 49 0.52 17.50 -5.61
N GLY A 50 -0.52 17.25 -4.81
CA GLY A 50 -1.77 16.62 -5.27
C GLY A 50 -2.80 16.45 -4.15
N SER A 51 -4.04 16.10 -4.52
CA SER A 51 -5.16 15.92 -3.57
C SER A 51 -5.93 14.64 -3.88
N PHE A 52 -6.16 13.81 -2.86
CA PHE A 52 -6.70 12.45 -2.99
C PHE A 52 -7.98 12.25 -2.16
N ASP A 53 -8.83 11.31 -2.55
CA ASP A 53 -10.06 10.99 -1.80
C ASP A 53 -9.74 10.23 -0.51
N THR A 54 -8.72 9.37 -0.55
CA THR A 54 -8.35 8.50 0.56
C THR A 54 -6.90 8.71 1.00
N GLN A 55 -6.64 8.41 2.28
CA GLN A 55 -5.28 8.48 2.83
C GLN A 55 -4.33 7.53 2.10
N GLN A 56 -4.83 6.35 1.73
CA GLN A 56 -4.04 5.32 1.06
C GLN A 56 -3.54 5.77 -0.29
N GLU A 57 -4.36 6.49 -1.07
CA GLU A 57 -3.95 7.05 -2.36
C GLU A 57 -2.88 8.13 -2.19
N CYS A 58 -3.03 9.00 -1.18
CA CYS A 58 -2.02 10.02 -0.89
C CYS A 58 -0.68 9.40 -0.51
N VAL A 59 -0.69 8.38 0.37
CA VAL A 59 0.52 7.66 0.78
C VAL A 59 1.17 6.95 -0.40
N ALA A 60 0.39 6.23 -1.22
CA ALA A 60 0.91 5.54 -2.39
C ALA A 60 1.56 6.50 -3.41
N ALA A 61 0.95 7.68 -3.62
CA ALA A 61 1.51 8.71 -4.49
C ALA A 61 2.78 9.34 -3.89
N GLY A 62 2.80 9.58 -2.58
CA GLY A 62 3.98 10.07 -1.86
C GLY A 62 5.14 9.09 -1.90
N ASP A 63 4.89 7.80 -1.64
CA ASP A 63 5.89 6.75 -1.72
C ASP A 63 6.44 6.61 -3.14
N ALA A 64 5.59 6.72 -4.16
CA ALA A 64 6.03 6.72 -5.55
C ALA A 64 6.95 7.92 -5.86
N GLY A 65 6.61 9.12 -5.38
CA GLY A 65 7.42 10.34 -5.55
C GLY A 65 8.74 10.33 -4.76
N VAL A 66 8.84 9.54 -3.69
CA VAL A 66 10.12 9.30 -3.01
C VAL A 66 10.93 8.23 -3.75
N ALA A 67 10.27 7.18 -4.24
CA ALA A 67 10.93 6.08 -4.94
C ALA A 67 11.48 6.50 -6.32
N ASP A 68 10.85 7.45 -7.01
CA ASP A 68 11.34 7.98 -8.28
C ASP A 68 12.38 9.10 -8.09
N GLY A 69 12.57 9.57 -6.86
CA GLY A 69 13.53 10.63 -6.52
C GLY A 69 13.00 12.04 -6.76
N SER A 70 11.69 12.22 -7.01
CA SER A 70 11.07 13.55 -7.10
C SER A 70 11.21 14.32 -5.80
N TRP A 71 11.08 13.66 -4.64
CA TRP A 71 11.19 14.30 -3.33
C TRP A 71 11.94 13.41 -2.32
N ALA A 72 12.60 14.04 -1.34
CA ALA A 72 13.24 13.31 -0.24
C ALA A 72 12.24 12.82 0.83
N GLN A 73 11.08 13.47 0.91
CA GLN A 73 10.05 13.23 1.91
C GLN A 73 8.71 13.79 1.41
N TYR A 74 7.60 13.28 1.95
CA TYR A 74 6.26 13.77 1.68
C TYR A 74 5.42 13.80 2.95
N ARG A 75 4.26 14.48 2.88
CA ARG A 75 3.27 14.52 3.96
C ARG A 75 1.89 14.36 3.36
N CYS A 76 1.01 13.66 4.06
CA CYS A 76 -0.42 13.60 3.73
C CYS A 76 -1.20 14.33 4.82
N VAL A 77 -1.88 15.41 4.45
CA VAL A 77 -2.68 16.23 5.37
C VAL A 77 -4.14 16.17 4.95
N LEU A 78 -5.03 15.93 5.91
CA LEU A 78 -6.46 16.00 5.67
C LEU A 78 -6.92 17.47 5.71
N PHE A 79 -7.38 17.98 4.58
CA PHE A 79 -7.90 19.33 4.42
C PHE A 79 -9.18 19.29 3.57
N GLU A 80 -10.24 19.96 4.02
CA GLU A 80 -11.54 20.03 3.32
C GLU A 80 -12.07 18.66 2.81
N ALA A 81 -11.94 17.61 3.64
CA ALA A 81 -12.33 16.23 3.33
C ALA A 81 -11.54 15.54 2.20
N ARG A 82 -10.40 16.11 1.80
CA ARG A 82 -9.44 15.55 0.85
C ARG A 82 -8.08 15.36 1.52
N TRP A 83 -7.31 14.40 1.05
CA TRP A 83 -5.93 14.17 1.49
C TRP A 83 -4.96 14.89 0.56
N ASP A 84 -4.41 16.01 1.02
CA ASP A 84 -3.40 16.76 0.29
C ASP A 84 -2.02 16.15 0.52
N LEU A 85 -1.39 15.75 -0.58
CA LEU A 85 0.01 15.38 -0.64
C LEU A 85 0.84 16.66 -0.70
N MET A 86 1.65 16.88 0.32
CA MET A 86 2.57 17.99 0.40
C MET A 86 4.00 17.48 0.22
N ALA A 87 4.75 18.14 -0.65
CA ALA A 87 6.18 17.90 -0.87
C ALA A 87 6.98 19.15 -0.47
N PRO A 88 8.28 19.04 -0.18
CA PRO A 88 9.13 20.20 0.07
C PRO A 88 9.09 21.17 -1.12
N ALA A 89 8.95 22.47 -0.83
CA ALA A 89 9.00 23.56 -1.81
C ALA A 89 10.38 23.67 -2.50
#